data_AF-A0A354GYV2-F1
#
_entry.id   AF-A0A354GYV2-F1
#
_cell.length_a   1.000
_cell.length_b   1.000
_cell.length_c   1.000
_cell.angle_alpha   90.00
_cell.angle_beta   90.00
_cell.angle_gamma   90.00
#
_symmetry.space_group_name_H-M   'P 1'
#
loop_
_entity.id
_entity.type
_entity.pdbx_description
1 polymer ?
#
loop_
_entity_poly.entity_id
_entity_poly.type
_entity_poly.pdbx_seq_one_letter_code
_entity_poly.pdbx_strand_id
1 'polypeptide(L)'
;MKTHFILKNALMSFIAAVLLLSAPGLALATIESATSFRIDLTQAKEAAAKAKWSEPDRVAVTSDGLGWGAGEEVGSRDFWLQTTAPMAIGLSWRPPIYASLRAMVHHPGTVGQLYARYGADGKHWTTWQLLDEVKQAKKDTADHEFSGVLRVPYRESARYQELRMKYARREDVPWSSDEEALVEELVRREPKFFDESAPFIGYIQFLYEADLHSGQRITGLEVNARWSLGGKHQAPKDENAYKGRDVPWRFKAP
;
A
#
# COMPACT_ATOMS: atom_id res chain seq x y z
N MET A 1 26.44 -62.87 12.04
CA MET A 1 27.02 -61.71 11.31
C MET A 1 26.05 -60.95 10.41
N LYS A 2 24.84 -61.44 10.07
CA LYS A 2 23.89 -60.72 9.18
C LYS A 2 22.94 -59.74 9.91
N THR A 3 22.69 -59.93 11.20
CA THR A 3 21.75 -59.13 12.00
C THR A 3 22.25 -57.74 12.38
N HIS A 4 23.57 -57.55 12.55
CA HIS A 4 24.13 -56.22 12.85
C HIS A 4 24.18 -55.27 11.65
N PHE A 5 24.17 -55.79 10.42
CA PHE A 5 24.18 -54.95 9.21
C PHE A 5 22.80 -54.35 8.91
N ILE A 6 21.73 -55.11 9.18
CA ILE A 6 20.34 -54.68 8.95
C ILE A 6 19.93 -53.59 9.94
N LEU A 7 20.38 -53.67 11.20
CA LEU A 7 20.05 -52.67 12.22
C LEU A 7 20.68 -51.30 11.96
N LYS A 8 21.91 -51.25 11.43
CA LYS A 8 22.59 -49.99 11.08
C LYS A 8 21.92 -49.26 9.92
N ASN A 9 21.44 -50.00 8.92
CA ASN A 9 20.76 -49.41 7.76
C ASN A 9 19.35 -48.91 8.12
N ALA A 10 18.65 -49.59 9.02
CA ALA A 10 17.36 -49.12 9.54
C ALA A 10 17.49 -47.84 10.38
N LEU A 11 18.54 -47.75 11.21
CA LEU A 11 18.79 -46.59 12.07
C LEU A 11 19.22 -45.35 11.25
N MET A 12 20.06 -45.51 10.22
CA MET A 12 20.43 -44.39 9.33
C MET A 12 19.23 -43.87 8.52
N SER A 13 18.36 -44.76 8.02
CA SER A 13 17.14 -44.35 7.30
C SER A 13 16.14 -43.63 8.20
N PHE A 14 16.05 -44.00 9.48
CA PHE A 14 15.18 -43.33 10.44
C PHE A 14 15.70 -41.93 10.80
N ILE A 15 17.02 -41.76 10.96
CA ILE A 15 17.65 -40.46 11.23
C ILE A 15 17.49 -39.51 10.02
N ALA A 16 17.64 -40.02 8.79
CA ALA A 16 17.42 -39.23 7.58
C ALA A 16 15.95 -38.79 7.43
N ALA A 17 14.99 -39.64 7.78
CA ALA A 17 13.57 -39.30 7.75
C ALA A 17 13.19 -38.23 8.80
N VAL A 18 13.78 -38.28 10.00
CA VAL A 18 13.56 -37.27 11.05
C VAL A 18 14.22 -35.92 10.71
N LEU A 19 15.37 -35.92 10.03
CA LEU A 19 16.01 -34.71 9.50
C LEU A 19 15.23 -34.06 8.35
N LEU A 20 14.55 -34.85 7.52
CA LEU A 20 13.66 -34.34 6.46
C LEU A 20 12.36 -33.75 7.02
N LEU A 21 11.89 -34.21 8.17
CA LEU A 21 10.69 -33.69 8.86
C LEU A 21 10.96 -32.43 9.70
N SER A 22 12.23 -32.10 9.98
CA SER A 22 12.63 -30.92 10.75
C SER A 22 13.14 -29.76 9.87
N ALA A 23 13.19 -29.95 8.54
CA ALA A 23 13.42 -28.84 7.63
C ALA A 23 12.22 -27.89 7.69
N PRO A 24 12.40 -26.58 7.96
CA PRO A 24 11.30 -25.62 7.97
C PRO A 24 10.61 -25.65 6.60
N GLY A 25 9.40 -26.18 6.58
CA GLY A 25 8.60 -26.34 5.37
C GLY A 25 8.35 -24.99 4.72
N LEU A 26 8.61 -24.90 3.42
CA LEU A 26 8.19 -23.75 2.60
C LEU A 26 6.66 -23.76 2.51
N ALA A 27 5.99 -22.99 3.36
CA ALA A 27 4.55 -22.80 3.27
C ALA A 27 4.24 -21.89 2.07
N LEU A 28 3.42 -22.39 1.14
CA LEU A 28 2.70 -21.53 0.20
C LEU A 28 1.57 -20.88 0.99
N ALA A 29 1.70 -19.58 1.24
CA ALA A 29 0.64 -18.79 1.85
C ALA A 29 0.22 -17.72 0.86
N THR A 30 -1.08 -17.59 0.65
CA THR A 30 -1.68 -16.40 0.08
C THR A 30 -2.18 -15.56 1.24
N ILE A 31 -1.70 -14.32 1.34
CA ILE A 31 -2.21 -13.34 2.29
C ILE A 31 -3.14 -12.43 1.50
N GLU A 32 -4.40 -12.37 1.88
CA GLU A 32 -5.37 -11.43 1.34
C GLU A 32 -5.79 -10.48 2.46
N SER A 33 -5.79 -9.19 2.17
CA SER A 33 -6.16 -8.19 3.16
C SER A 33 -6.69 -6.93 2.47
N ALA A 34 -7.25 -6.04 3.29
CA ALA A 34 -7.72 -4.75 2.86
C ALA A 34 -7.26 -3.69 3.85
N THR A 35 -6.75 -2.58 3.32
CA THR A 35 -6.45 -1.39 4.09
C THR A 35 -7.51 -0.35 3.78
N SER A 36 -7.97 0.39 4.79
CA SER A 36 -8.92 1.50 4.61
C SER A 36 -8.28 2.82 5.01
N PHE A 37 -8.68 3.89 4.32
CA PHE A 37 -8.25 5.26 4.60
C PHE A 37 -9.46 6.18 4.46
N ARG A 38 -9.59 7.15 5.37
CA ARG A 38 -10.67 8.13 5.37
C ARG A 38 -10.14 9.51 5.72
N ILE A 39 -10.69 10.51 5.07
CA ILE A 39 -10.58 11.92 5.48
C ILE A 39 -11.98 12.43 5.75
N ASP A 40 -12.20 12.90 6.98
CA ASP A 40 -13.38 13.69 7.32
C ASP A 40 -13.14 15.17 6.99
N LEU A 41 -13.85 15.67 5.97
CA LEU A 41 -13.74 17.06 5.52
C LEU A 41 -14.70 17.99 6.25
N THR A 42 -15.36 17.51 7.32
CA THR A 42 -16.08 18.36 8.28
C THR A 42 -15.21 18.72 9.50
N GLN A 43 -14.04 18.10 9.62
CA GLN A 43 -13.13 18.24 10.76
C GLN A 43 -11.82 18.91 10.33
N ALA A 44 -11.73 20.24 10.49
CA ALA A 44 -10.60 21.04 10.00
C ALA A 44 -9.22 20.52 10.41
N LYS A 45 -9.06 20.10 11.68
CA LYS A 45 -7.78 19.54 12.18
C LYS A 45 -7.42 18.21 11.53
N GLU A 46 -8.41 17.34 11.31
CA GLU A 46 -8.18 16.05 10.66
C GLU A 46 -7.88 16.24 9.17
N ALA A 47 -8.70 17.04 8.48
CA ALA A 47 -8.53 17.36 7.08
C ALA A 47 -7.13 17.93 6.80
N ALA A 48 -6.67 18.92 7.59
CA ALA A 48 -5.34 19.50 7.45
C ALA A 48 -4.19 18.52 7.77
N ALA A 49 -4.44 17.52 8.63
CA ALA A 49 -3.43 16.49 8.94
C ALA A 49 -3.30 15.44 7.82
N LYS A 50 -4.33 15.24 7.01
CA LYS A 50 -4.40 14.16 6.02
C LYS A 50 -4.41 14.63 4.57
N ALA A 51 -4.73 15.90 4.31
CA ALA A 51 -4.81 16.46 2.98
C ALA A 51 -4.42 17.94 2.93
N LYS A 52 -4.16 18.38 1.70
CA LYS A 52 -4.03 19.77 1.29
C LYS A 52 -4.92 19.98 0.06
N TRP A 53 -5.34 21.20 -0.19
CA TRP A 53 -6.24 21.53 -1.30
C TRP A 53 -5.89 22.88 -1.94
N SER A 54 -6.49 23.18 -3.08
CA SER A 54 -6.31 24.45 -3.79
C SER A 54 -6.87 25.64 -3.01
N GLU A 55 -6.22 26.80 -3.15
CA GLU A 55 -6.68 28.09 -2.59
C GLU A 55 -7.17 28.02 -1.12
N PRO A 56 -6.34 27.59 -0.16
CA PRO A 56 -6.77 27.40 1.24
C PRO A 56 -7.26 28.69 1.93
N ASP A 57 -6.91 29.86 1.39
CA ASP A 57 -7.40 31.16 1.86
C ASP A 57 -8.87 31.45 1.43
N ARG A 58 -9.43 30.64 0.52
CA ARG A 58 -10.76 30.82 -0.08
C ARG A 58 -11.63 29.59 0.02
N VAL A 59 -11.03 28.40 0.00
CA VAL A 59 -11.69 27.12 0.19
C VAL A 59 -11.35 26.64 1.60
N ALA A 60 -12.36 26.57 2.46
CA ALA A 60 -12.19 26.28 3.87
C ALA A 60 -12.99 25.06 4.31
N VAL A 61 -12.49 24.38 5.32
CA VAL A 61 -13.22 23.32 6.03
C VAL A 61 -14.12 23.98 7.07
N THR A 62 -15.43 23.73 6.98
CA THR A 62 -16.40 24.04 8.03
C THR A 62 -17.02 22.75 8.56
N SER A 63 -17.95 22.87 9.52
CA SER A 63 -18.75 21.73 9.99
C SER A 63 -19.58 21.08 8.88
N ASP A 64 -19.82 21.79 7.78
CA ASP A 64 -20.68 21.33 6.69
C ASP A 64 -19.86 20.65 5.58
N GLY A 65 -18.53 20.76 5.63
CA GLY A 65 -17.61 20.19 4.66
C GLY A 65 -16.56 21.18 4.15
N LEU A 66 -15.74 20.72 3.22
CA LEU A 66 -14.77 21.53 2.49
C LEU A 66 -15.46 22.22 1.30
N GLY A 67 -15.40 23.54 1.25
CA GLY A 67 -16.07 24.31 0.20
C GLY A 67 -15.70 25.79 0.22
N TRP A 68 -16.33 26.57 -0.68
CA TRP A 68 -16.25 28.03 -0.68
C TRP A 68 -17.63 28.66 -0.85
N GLY A 69 -17.72 29.96 -0.57
CA GLY A 69 -18.93 30.78 -0.73
C GLY A 69 -20.05 30.38 0.23
N ALA A 70 -21.03 31.28 0.41
CA ALA A 70 -22.21 31.01 1.24
C ALA A 70 -23.41 30.45 0.44
N GLY A 71 -23.22 30.12 -0.85
CA GLY A 71 -24.30 29.62 -1.73
C GLY A 71 -25.14 30.70 -2.41
N GLU A 72 -25.07 31.95 -1.94
CA GLU A 72 -25.70 33.10 -2.60
C GLU A 72 -24.84 33.67 -3.74
N GLU A 73 -23.52 33.43 -3.68
CA GLU A 73 -22.59 33.83 -4.73
C GLU A 73 -22.74 32.91 -5.95
N VAL A 74 -22.74 33.47 -7.16
CA VAL A 74 -22.74 32.71 -8.41
C VAL A 74 -21.31 32.52 -8.88
N GLY A 75 -20.88 31.28 -9.03
CA GLY A 75 -19.58 30.95 -9.62
C GLY A 75 -19.13 29.52 -9.34
N SER A 76 -18.09 29.11 -10.06
CA SER A 76 -17.33 27.88 -9.85
C SER A 76 -15.84 28.18 -9.76
N ARG A 77 -15.09 27.26 -9.16
CA ARG A 77 -13.63 27.32 -9.07
C ARG A 77 -13.03 25.96 -9.40
N ASP A 78 -11.92 25.96 -10.10
CA ASP A 78 -11.08 24.77 -10.26
C ASP A 78 -10.57 24.37 -8.87
N PHE A 79 -10.85 23.12 -8.50
CA PHE A 79 -10.55 22.59 -7.19
C PHE A 79 -9.71 21.32 -7.28
N TRP A 80 -8.74 21.21 -6.38
CA TRP A 80 -8.05 19.95 -6.16
C TRP A 80 -7.87 19.66 -4.68
N LEU A 81 -7.91 18.38 -4.32
CA LEU A 81 -7.61 17.84 -3.00
C LEU A 81 -6.59 16.71 -3.12
N GLN A 82 -5.47 16.84 -2.43
CA GLN A 82 -4.39 15.86 -2.43
C GLN A 82 -4.14 15.35 -1.02
N THR A 83 -4.16 14.04 -0.83
CA THR A 83 -3.74 13.41 0.43
C THR A 83 -2.27 13.71 0.75
N THR A 84 -1.97 14.10 1.99
CA THR A 84 -0.60 14.38 2.48
C THR A 84 -0.09 13.28 3.40
N ALA A 85 -1.00 12.58 4.08
CA ALA A 85 -0.71 11.36 4.81
C ALA A 85 -0.94 10.15 3.87
N PRO A 86 0.12 9.57 3.28
CA PRO A 86 -0.08 8.48 2.34
C PRO A 86 -0.53 7.20 3.06
N MET A 87 -1.36 6.44 2.37
CA MET A 87 -1.93 5.19 2.86
C MET A 87 -0.89 4.07 2.75
N ALA A 88 -0.31 3.66 3.87
CA ALA A 88 0.57 2.49 3.94
C ALA A 88 -0.22 1.20 3.70
N ILE A 89 0.26 0.32 2.85
CA ILE A 89 -0.40 -0.96 2.55
C ILE A 89 0.57 -2.15 2.67
N GLY A 90 0.05 -3.37 2.57
CA GLY A 90 0.86 -4.57 2.71
C GLY A 90 1.28 -4.85 4.14
N LEU A 91 2.38 -5.59 4.28
CA LEU A 91 3.05 -5.87 5.53
C LEU A 91 4.42 -5.20 5.54
N SER A 92 4.92 -4.81 6.71
CA SER A 92 6.24 -4.19 6.87
C SER A 92 7.36 -5.03 6.26
N TRP A 93 7.24 -6.35 6.31
CA TRP A 93 8.21 -7.28 5.77
C TRP A 93 7.91 -7.73 4.33
N ARG A 94 6.73 -7.38 3.77
CA ARG A 94 6.34 -7.82 2.42
C ARG A 94 5.32 -6.87 1.79
N PRO A 95 5.77 -5.91 0.97
CA PRO A 95 4.88 -5.01 0.25
C PRO A 95 4.26 -5.71 -0.98
N PRO A 96 3.01 -5.36 -1.35
CA PRO A 96 2.37 -5.88 -2.55
C PRO A 96 2.91 -5.21 -3.81
N ILE A 97 2.68 -5.85 -4.95
CA ILE A 97 2.91 -5.29 -6.29
C ILE A 97 1.61 -5.00 -7.04
N TYR A 98 0.48 -5.24 -6.37
CA TYR A 98 -0.87 -5.11 -6.91
C TYR A 98 -1.82 -4.66 -5.80
N ALA A 99 -2.66 -3.68 -6.10
CA ALA A 99 -3.76 -3.25 -5.23
C ALA A 99 -4.99 -2.89 -6.08
N SER A 100 -6.15 -3.43 -5.71
CA SER A 100 -7.45 -3.00 -6.24
C SER A 100 -8.02 -1.92 -5.33
N LEU A 101 -8.45 -0.82 -5.93
CA LEU A 101 -8.93 0.37 -5.22
C LEU A 101 -10.43 0.53 -5.43
N ARG A 102 -11.12 0.89 -4.34
CA ARG A 102 -12.42 1.53 -4.37
C ARG A 102 -12.35 2.79 -3.53
N ALA A 103 -12.86 3.89 -4.06
CA ALA A 103 -12.87 5.16 -3.38
C ALA A 103 -14.22 5.83 -3.55
N MET A 104 -14.65 6.57 -2.54
CA MET A 104 -15.91 7.29 -2.51
C MET A 104 -15.63 8.73 -2.11
N VAL A 105 -16.05 9.66 -2.95
CA VAL A 105 -16.03 11.09 -2.64
C VAL A 105 -17.45 11.49 -2.25
N HIS A 106 -17.60 12.05 -1.05
CA HIS A 106 -18.91 12.33 -0.49
C HIS A 106 -19.38 13.74 -0.80
N HIS A 107 -20.59 13.86 -1.33
CA HIS A 107 -21.24 15.12 -1.70
C HIS A 107 -20.37 16.05 -2.56
N PRO A 108 -19.65 15.57 -3.60
CA PRO A 108 -18.74 16.43 -4.33
C PRO A 108 -19.45 17.40 -5.26
N GLY A 109 -20.78 17.34 -5.43
CA GLY A 109 -21.60 18.22 -6.29
C GLY A 109 -21.35 18.10 -7.79
N THR A 110 -20.14 17.74 -8.20
CA THR A 110 -19.75 17.31 -9.54
C THR A 110 -18.98 15.99 -9.42
N VAL A 111 -18.93 15.19 -10.50
CA VAL A 111 -18.20 13.92 -10.48
C VAL A 111 -16.71 14.16 -10.20
N GLY A 112 -16.11 15.10 -10.96
CA GLY A 112 -14.66 15.32 -10.94
C GLY A 112 -13.86 14.14 -11.49
N GLN A 113 -12.59 14.07 -11.12
CA GLN A 113 -11.64 13.04 -11.50
C GLN A 113 -10.84 12.63 -10.27
N LEU A 114 -10.75 11.32 -10.02
CA LEU A 114 -9.95 10.78 -8.92
C LEU A 114 -8.74 10.04 -9.48
N TYR A 115 -7.57 10.38 -8.97
CA TYR A 115 -6.30 9.80 -9.33
C TYR A 115 -5.67 9.11 -8.13
N ALA A 116 -4.92 8.05 -8.41
CA ALA A 116 -4.05 7.40 -7.44
C ALA A 116 -2.63 7.25 -8.00
N ARG A 117 -1.64 7.29 -7.11
CA ARG A 117 -0.25 6.93 -7.42
C ARG A 117 0.35 6.17 -6.25
N TYR A 118 1.45 5.48 -6.49
CA TYR A 118 2.14 4.75 -5.43
C TYR A 118 3.62 5.08 -5.34
N GLY A 119 4.21 4.70 -4.21
CA GLY A 119 5.63 4.81 -3.94
C GLY A 119 6.08 3.71 -2.99
N ALA A 120 7.38 3.43 -3.00
CA ALA A 120 7.99 2.44 -2.12
C ALA A 120 8.35 3.02 -0.74
N ASP A 121 8.64 4.33 -0.67
CA ASP A 121 9.32 4.94 0.49
C ASP A 121 8.64 6.21 1.03
N GLY A 122 7.46 6.54 0.50
CA GLY A 122 6.69 7.72 0.89
C GLY A 122 7.26 9.05 0.39
N LYS A 123 8.30 9.03 -0.45
CA LYS A 123 8.98 10.22 -0.99
C LYS A 123 8.98 10.23 -2.52
N HIS A 124 9.33 9.10 -3.13
CA HIS A 124 9.38 8.93 -4.58
C HIS A 124 8.09 8.26 -5.05
N TRP A 125 7.42 8.91 -6.00
CA TRP A 125 6.07 8.55 -6.44
C TRP A 125 6.05 8.28 -7.94
N THR A 126 5.23 7.33 -8.36
CA THR A 126 4.87 7.19 -9.77
C THR A 126 4.07 8.39 -10.27
N THR A 127 3.84 8.44 -11.58
CA THR A 127 2.83 9.32 -12.15
C THR A 127 1.43 8.97 -11.64
N TRP A 128 0.52 9.95 -11.72
CA TRP A 128 -0.88 9.80 -11.38
C TRP A 128 -1.59 8.89 -12.39
N GLN A 129 -2.42 7.98 -11.88
CA GLN A 129 -3.27 7.09 -12.67
C GLN A 129 -4.73 7.45 -12.40
N LEU A 130 -5.48 7.72 -13.46
CA LEU A 130 -6.91 8.00 -13.35
C LEU A 130 -7.67 6.74 -12.91
N LEU A 131 -8.62 6.90 -11.99
CA LEU A 131 -9.57 5.87 -11.59
C LEU A 131 -10.87 6.04 -12.36
N ASP A 132 -11.53 4.93 -12.67
CA ASP A 132 -12.78 4.91 -13.40
C ASP A 132 -13.95 5.20 -12.46
N GLU A 133 -14.84 6.12 -12.84
CA GLU A 133 -16.12 6.30 -12.16
C GLU A 133 -16.96 5.03 -12.27
N VAL A 134 -17.45 4.55 -11.13
CA VAL A 134 -18.38 3.43 -11.05
C VAL A 134 -19.78 3.96 -11.27
N LYS A 135 -20.31 3.81 -12.49
CA LYS A 135 -21.69 4.21 -12.82
C LYS A 135 -22.68 3.47 -11.93
N GLN A 136 -23.36 4.20 -11.06
CA GLN A 136 -24.39 3.62 -10.21
C GLN A 136 -25.64 3.29 -11.03
N ALA A 137 -26.20 2.09 -10.82
CA ALA A 137 -27.30 1.61 -11.65
C ALA A 137 -28.64 2.33 -11.40
N LYS A 138 -28.91 2.84 -10.18
CA LYS A 138 -30.25 3.30 -9.77
C LYS A 138 -30.34 4.28 -8.58
N LYS A 139 -29.26 4.92 -8.14
CA LYS A 139 -29.32 5.78 -6.94
C LYS A 139 -28.79 7.17 -7.24
N ASP A 140 -29.66 8.16 -7.11
CA ASP A 140 -29.35 9.59 -7.10
C ASP A 140 -28.71 9.91 -5.73
N THR A 141 -27.52 9.37 -5.50
CA THR A 141 -26.73 9.74 -4.32
C THR A 141 -25.82 10.87 -4.70
N ALA A 142 -25.69 11.86 -3.83
CA ALA A 142 -24.68 12.90 -3.97
C ALA A 142 -23.24 12.36 -3.85
N ASP A 143 -23.03 11.06 -3.62
CA ASP A 143 -21.72 10.43 -3.51
C ASP A 143 -21.29 9.79 -4.84
N HIS A 144 -20.01 9.94 -5.20
CA HIS A 144 -19.43 9.34 -6.39
C HIS A 144 -18.39 8.28 -6.01
N GLU A 145 -18.56 7.08 -6.57
CA GLU A 145 -17.63 5.96 -6.39
C GLU A 145 -16.68 5.85 -7.58
N PHE A 146 -15.42 5.59 -7.29
CA PHE A 146 -14.35 5.37 -8.26
C PHE A 146 -13.67 4.03 -7.99
N SER A 147 -13.20 3.38 -9.03
CA SER A 147 -12.47 2.13 -8.92
C SER A 147 -11.29 2.05 -9.87
N GLY A 148 -10.29 1.27 -9.51
CA GLY A 148 -9.15 1.02 -10.37
C GLY A 148 -8.16 0.06 -9.77
N VAL A 149 -7.02 -0.07 -10.43
CA VAL A 149 -5.96 -1.00 -10.05
C VAL A 149 -4.63 -0.27 -10.12
N LEU A 150 -3.85 -0.37 -9.05
CA LEU A 150 -2.42 -0.06 -9.08
C LEU A 150 -1.64 -1.35 -9.26
N ARG A 151 -0.75 -1.37 -10.25
CA ARG A 151 0.12 -2.51 -10.53
C ARG A 151 1.53 -2.04 -10.82
N VAL A 152 2.51 -2.71 -10.22
CA VAL A 152 3.91 -2.52 -10.59
C VAL A 152 4.20 -3.26 -11.88
N PRO A 153 4.74 -2.59 -12.92
CA PRO A 153 5.18 -3.27 -14.12
C PRO A 153 6.25 -4.32 -13.80
N TYR A 154 6.18 -5.49 -14.43
CA TYR A 154 7.13 -6.57 -14.16
C TYR A 154 8.59 -6.15 -14.35
N ARG A 155 8.86 -5.36 -15.39
CA ARG A 155 10.20 -4.80 -15.66
C ARG A 155 10.71 -3.95 -14.49
N GLU A 156 9.88 -3.10 -13.91
CA GLU A 156 10.24 -2.24 -12.77
C GLU A 156 10.55 -3.08 -11.52
N SER A 157 9.80 -4.16 -11.31
CA SER A 157 10.04 -5.06 -10.17
C SER A 157 11.24 -5.99 -10.37
N ALA A 158 11.69 -6.26 -11.60
CA ALA A 158 12.62 -7.33 -11.90
C ALA A 158 13.97 -7.21 -11.17
N ARG A 159 14.59 -6.02 -11.21
CA ARG A 159 15.86 -5.76 -10.51
C ARG A 159 15.72 -5.97 -9.00
N TYR A 160 14.64 -5.47 -8.43
CA TYR A 160 14.35 -5.64 -7.01
C TYR A 160 14.09 -7.11 -6.64
N GLN A 161 13.43 -7.88 -7.51
CA GLN A 161 13.26 -9.32 -7.30
C GLN A 161 14.59 -10.06 -7.25
N GLU A 162 15.56 -9.71 -8.11
CA GLU A 162 16.90 -10.29 -8.04
C GLU A 162 17.62 -9.96 -6.72
N LEU A 163 17.53 -8.70 -6.28
CA LEU A 163 18.11 -8.25 -5.01
C LEU A 163 17.46 -9.00 -3.83
N ARG A 164 16.14 -9.17 -3.86
CA ARG A 164 15.39 -9.94 -2.86
C ARG A 164 15.82 -11.41 -2.84
N MET A 165 15.99 -12.03 -4.00
CA MET A 165 16.46 -13.42 -4.08
C MET A 165 17.90 -13.57 -3.57
N LYS A 166 18.78 -12.59 -3.82
CA LYS A 166 20.15 -12.58 -3.26
C LYS A 166 20.11 -12.44 -1.74
N TYR A 167 19.28 -11.53 -1.23
CA TYR A 167 19.08 -11.34 0.21
C TYR A 167 18.53 -12.60 0.89
N ALA A 168 17.49 -13.21 0.32
CA ALA A 168 16.85 -14.39 0.88
C ALA A 168 17.78 -15.62 0.99
N ARG A 169 18.82 -15.71 0.16
CA ARG A 169 19.81 -16.80 0.17
C ARG A 169 20.94 -16.63 1.17
N ARG A 170 21.00 -15.48 1.86
CA ARG A 170 22.06 -15.20 2.82
C ARG A 170 21.89 -15.98 4.11
N GLU A 171 23.00 -16.51 4.62
CA GLU A 171 23.02 -17.20 5.90
C GLU A 171 23.07 -16.22 7.08
N ASP A 172 23.61 -15.02 6.88
CA ASP A 172 23.84 -14.02 7.91
C ASP A 172 22.62 -13.14 8.24
N VAL A 173 21.51 -13.27 7.49
CA VAL A 173 20.28 -12.51 7.77
C VAL A 173 19.36 -13.28 8.73
N PRO A 174 18.74 -12.59 9.71
CA PRO A 174 17.85 -13.24 10.70
C PRO A 174 16.55 -13.74 10.06
N TRP A 175 16.10 -13.09 8.99
CA TRP A 175 14.88 -13.46 8.28
C TRP A 175 15.00 -13.21 6.79
N SER A 176 14.92 -14.27 5.99
CA SER A 176 15.07 -14.22 4.52
C SER A 176 13.93 -13.50 3.80
N SER A 177 12.77 -13.34 4.45
CA SER A 177 11.60 -12.65 3.89
C SER A 177 11.46 -11.21 4.38
N ASP A 178 12.43 -10.67 5.12
CA ASP A 178 12.38 -9.29 5.62
C ASP A 178 12.74 -8.28 4.52
N GLU A 179 11.72 -7.82 3.78
CA GLU A 179 11.92 -6.81 2.75
C GLU A 179 12.20 -5.40 3.29
N GLU A 180 11.82 -5.09 4.54
CA GLU A 180 12.16 -3.80 5.17
C GLU A 180 13.68 -3.71 5.38
N ALA A 181 14.28 -4.75 5.96
CA ALA A 181 15.71 -4.83 6.22
C ALA A 181 16.51 -4.85 4.91
N LEU A 182 16.01 -5.52 3.87
CA LEU A 182 16.58 -5.44 2.53
C LEU A 182 16.58 -4.00 2.02
N VAL A 183 15.45 -3.30 2.10
CA VAL A 183 15.33 -1.92 1.61
C VAL A 183 16.24 -0.98 2.40
N GLU A 184 16.35 -1.13 3.72
CA GLU A 184 17.29 -0.37 4.54
C GLU A 184 18.76 -0.57 4.12
N GLU A 185 19.17 -1.82 3.87
CA GLU A 185 20.52 -2.13 3.38
C GLU A 185 20.75 -1.56 1.97
N LEU A 186 19.74 -1.66 1.11
CA LEU A 186 19.77 -1.20 -0.27
C LEU A 186 19.95 0.31 -0.35
N VAL A 187 19.09 1.09 0.33
CA VAL A 187 19.17 2.55 0.31
C VAL A 187 20.46 3.06 0.96
N ARG A 188 21.01 2.34 1.95
CA ARG A 188 22.33 2.68 2.52
C ARG A 188 23.47 2.56 1.51
N ARG A 189 23.40 1.57 0.61
CA ARG A 189 24.43 1.32 -0.42
C ARG A 189 24.18 2.12 -1.70
N GLU A 190 22.92 2.31 -2.03
CA GLU A 190 22.45 2.99 -3.23
C GLU A 190 21.37 4.02 -2.85
N PRO A 191 21.75 5.21 -2.34
CA PRO A 191 20.79 6.19 -1.81
C PRO A 191 19.74 6.68 -2.81
N LYS A 192 20.03 6.56 -4.11
CA LYS A 192 19.16 6.98 -5.22
C LYS A 192 18.33 5.84 -5.80
N PHE A 193 18.29 4.68 -5.15
CA PHE A 193 17.62 3.50 -5.72
C PHE A 193 16.15 3.76 -6.09
N PHE A 194 15.43 4.53 -5.27
CA PHE A 194 14.02 4.86 -5.51
C PHE A 194 13.81 6.12 -6.37
N ASP A 195 14.84 6.90 -6.66
CA ASP A 195 14.74 8.07 -7.56
C ASP A 195 14.31 7.63 -8.97
N GLU A 196 14.72 6.42 -9.36
CA GLU A 196 14.51 5.86 -10.71
C GLU A 196 13.65 4.59 -10.70
N SER A 197 13.14 4.14 -9.54
CA SER A 197 12.42 2.87 -9.43
C SER A 197 11.33 2.88 -8.37
N ALA A 198 10.16 2.32 -8.71
CA ALA A 198 9.08 2.04 -7.77
C ALA A 198 8.71 0.53 -7.84
N PRO A 199 9.52 -0.36 -7.24
CA PRO A 199 9.45 -1.80 -7.50
C PRO A 199 8.32 -2.53 -6.76
N PHE A 200 7.63 -1.85 -5.85
CA PHE A 200 6.51 -2.35 -5.07
C PHE A 200 5.63 -1.18 -4.59
N ILE A 201 4.46 -1.50 -4.04
CA ILE A 201 3.49 -0.54 -3.50
C ILE A 201 3.62 -0.54 -1.98
N GLY A 202 4.43 0.36 -1.44
CA GLY A 202 4.51 0.58 0.02
C GLY A 202 3.44 1.56 0.51
N TYR A 203 3.20 2.58 -0.30
CA TYR A 203 2.29 3.68 0.01
C TYR A 203 1.45 4.05 -1.21
N ILE A 204 0.21 4.50 -0.95
CA ILE A 204 -0.69 5.05 -1.96
C ILE A 204 -1.03 6.50 -1.61
N GLN A 205 -1.07 7.36 -2.62
CA GLN A 205 -1.52 8.74 -2.52
C GLN A 205 -2.68 8.97 -3.50
N PHE A 206 -3.65 9.77 -3.09
CA PHE A 206 -4.82 10.17 -3.87
C PHE A 206 -4.81 11.67 -4.17
N LEU A 207 -5.32 12.01 -5.35
CA LEU A 207 -5.58 13.36 -5.83
C LEU A 207 -6.99 13.38 -6.44
N TYR A 208 -7.85 14.28 -5.99
CA TYR A 208 -9.16 14.53 -6.54
C TYR A 208 -9.17 15.92 -7.18
N GLU A 209 -9.68 16.03 -8.40
CA GLU A 209 -9.80 17.29 -9.14
C GLU A 209 -11.26 17.47 -9.61
N ALA A 210 -11.83 18.67 -9.44
CA ALA A 210 -13.23 18.92 -9.76
C ALA A 210 -13.52 20.42 -9.90
N ASP A 211 -14.71 20.74 -10.42
CA ASP A 211 -15.28 22.08 -10.33
C ASP A 211 -16.10 22.20 -9.03
N LEU A 212 -15.73 23.16 -8.20
CA LEU A 212 -16.39 23.45 -6.93
C LEU A 212 -17.28 24.68 -7.08
N HIS A 213 -18.60 24.51 -7.05
CA HIS A 213 -19.55 25.64 -7.08
C HIS A 213 -19.65 26.32 -5.72
N SER A 214 -20.00 27.60 -5.72
CA SER A 214 -20.32 28.33 -4.48
C SER A 214 -21.42 27.61 -3.68
N GLY A 215 -21.22 27.48 -2.37
CA GLY A 215 -22.14 26.79 -1.46
C GLY A 215 -22.02 25.27 -1.45
N GLN A 216 -21.31 24.67 -2.40
CA GLN A 216 -21.05 23.23 -2.45
C GLN A 216 -20.10 22.82 -1.31
N ARG A 217 -20.31 21.63 -0.73
CA ARG A 217 -19.54 21.11 0.40
C ARG A 217 -19.20 19.64 0.22
N ILE A 218 -17.91 19.36 0.02
CA ILE A 218 -17.39 17.99 0.00
C ILE A 218 -17.19 17.54 1.45
N THR A 219 -17.80 16.44 1.84
CA THR A 219 -17.83 16.02 3.25
C THR A 219 -16.78 14.98 3.60
N GLY A 220 -16.24 14.26 2.62
CA GLY A 220 -15.18 13.31 2.88
C GLY A 220 -14.66 12.56 1.66
N LEU A 221 -13.58 11.84 1.90
CA LEU A 221 -13.00 10.85 0.98
C LEU A 221 -12.82 9.55 1.77
N GLU A 222 -13.40 8.46 1.29
CA GLU A 222 -13.20 7.11 1.80
C GLU A 222 -12.53 6.24 0.75
N VAL A 223 -11.56 5.43 1.16
CA VAL A 223 -10.80 4.56 0.27
C VAL A 223 -10.65 3.18 0.92
N ASN A 224 -10.85 2.14 0.12
CA ASN A 224 -10.48 0.78 0.42
C ASN A 224 -9.50 0.25 -0.64
N ALA A 225 -8.34 -0.22 -0.19
CA ALA A 225 -7.34 -0.87 -1.04
C ALA A 225 -7.25 -2.35 -0.66
N ARG A 226 -7.72 -3.23 -1.55
CA ARG A 226 -7.56 -4.68 -1.42
C ARG A 226 -6.26 -5.10 -2.08
N TRP A 227 -5.49 -5.91 -1.39
CA TRP A 227 -4.20 -6.39 -1.87
C TRP A 227 -4.01 -7.85 -1.50
N SER A 228 -3.17 -8.53 -2.28
CA SER A 228 -2.80 -9.90 -2.01
C SER A 228 -1.31 -10.11 -2.19
N LEU A 229 -0.76 -11.00 -1.37
CA LEU A 229 0.63 -11.44 -1.42
C LEU A 229 0.62 -12.93 -1.67
N GLY A 230 1.33 -13.36 -2.69
CA GLY A 230 1.55 -14.77 -2.98
C GLY A 230 3.03 -15.15 -2.89
N GLY A 231 3.28 -16.45 -2.95
CA GLY A 231 4.60 -17.03 -3.06
C GLY A 231 5.07 -17.73 -1.79
N LYS A 232 6.33 -18.16 -1.82
CA LYS A 232 6.95 -18.83 -0.69
C LYS A 232 7.41 -17.79 0.33
N HIS A 233 7.22 -18.09 1.60
CA HIS A 233 7.83 -17.38 2.71
C HIS A 233 8.50 -18.40 3.62
N GLN A 234 9.48 -17.95 4.39
CA GLN A 234 10.14 -18.76 5.41
C GLN A 234 9.94 -18.07 6.76
N ALA A 235 9.73 -18.87 7.81
CA ALA A 235 9.80 -18.36 9.17
C ALA A 235 11.20 -17.78 9.43
N PRO A 236 11.31 -16.75 10.29
CA PRO A 236 12.61 -16.23 10.67
C PRO A 236 13.41 -17.28 11.44
N LYS A 237 14.75 -17.16 11.39
CA LYS A 237 15.67 -17.99 12.18
C LYS A 237 15.63 -17.61 13.66
N ASP A 238 15.38 -16.33 13.94
CA ASP A 238 15.14 -15.77 15.27
C ASP A 238 13.67 -15.41 15.41
N GLU A 239 12.96 -16.03 16.35
CA GLU A 239 11.54 -15.75 16.62
C GLU A 239 11.28 -14.28 16.97
N ASN A 240 12.27 -13.59 17.54
CA ASN A 240 12.13 -12.17 17.84
C ASN A 240 12.10 -11.30 16.58
N ALA A 241 12.66 -11.76 15.45
CA ALA A 241 12.65 -11.01 14.20
C ALA A 241 11.24 -10.84 13.61
N TYR A 242 10.27 -11.68 14.00
CA TYR A 242 8.86 -11.55 13.57
C TYR A 242 8.05 -10.55 14.42
N LYS A 243 8.49 -10.24 15.64
CA LYS A 243 7.67 -9.50 16.60
C LYS A 243 7.38 -8.09 16.10
N GLY A 244 6.09 -7.74 16.02
CA GLY A 244 5.63 -6.41 15.58
C GLY A 244 5.79 -6.16 14.07
N ARG A 245 5.92 -7.21 13.26
CA ARG A 245 6.12 -7.10 11.81
C ARG A 245 4.81 -7.16 11.00
N ASP A 246 3.73 -7.69 11.59
CA ASP A 246 2.40 -7.71 10.97
C ASP A 246 1.68 -6.36 11.12
N VAL A 247 2.36 -5.33 10.64
CA VAL A 247 1.90 -3.95 10.55
C VAL A 247 2.05 -3.48 9.11
N PRO A 248 1.33 -2.43 8.68
CA PRO A 248 1.51 -1.87 7.34
C PRO A 248 2.96 -1.50 7.03
N TRP A 249 3.28 -1.42 5.74
CA TRP A 249 4.58 -0.95 5.29
C TRP A 249 4.93 0.40 5.92
N ARG A 250 6.16 0.52 6.43
CA ARG A 250 6.55 1.67 7.26
C ARG A 250 7.91 2.26 6.95
N PHE A 251 8.67 1.68 6.01
CA PHE A 251 9.95 2.24 5.60
C PHE A 251 9.73 3.63 5.03
N LYS A 252 10.51 4.61 5.48
CA LYS A 252 10.51 5.97 4.95
C LYS A 252 11.91 6.32 4.49
N ALA A 253 12.03 6.88 3.28
CA ALA A 253 13.33 7.36 2.82
C ALA A 253 13.85 8.48 3.75
N PRO A 254 15.18 8.54 3.95
CA PRO A 254 15.82 9.62 4.70
C PRO A 254 15.72 11.00 4.02
#